data_AF-A0A2M9Z6M7-F1
#
_entry.id   AF-A0A2M9Z6M7-F1
#
_cell.length_a   1.000
_cell.length_b   1.000
_cell.length_c   1.000
_cell.angle_alpha   90.00
_cell.angle_beta   90.00
_cell.angle_gamma   90.00
#
_symmetry.space_group_name_H-M   'P 1'
#
loop_
_entity.id
_entity.type
_entity.pdbx_description
1 polymer ?
#
loop_
_entity_poly.entity_id
_entity_poly.type
_entity_poly.pdbx_seq_one_letter_code
_entity_poly.pdbx_strand_id
1 'polypeptide(L)'
;YGLFQETTGADSIVFGYSSSNGFTFYKLKISGTPSPSIVMSAYVGGLVGFSGQFDNKGNPIITSSGDTKILDIAQNKIVSFPATVISKNLDRPDLMSKVYVFRWIQGDYNGDGLTDIGIIHLKEPTWYFALSDGIVPDIISKIKNGIGGWYELEYSDSTKFDNTGGDGVPDLPGHYRVCTKITADDGFGNRIPKTYDYESGYAFSAFINGKVEKDFFGFGKFTQKDGYGVRTVHTYNNVPYS
;
A
#
# COMPACT_ATOMS: atom_id res chain seq x y z
N TYR A 1 -20.23 17.23 -9.68
CA TYR A 1 -20.08 17.57 -11.11
C TYR A 1 -20.98 16.63 -11.90
N GLY A 2 -21.41 17.05 -13.09
CA GLY A 2 -22.18 16.22 -14.02
C GLY A 2 -21.29 15.76 -15.17
N LEU A 3 -21.64 14.63 -15.78
CA LEU A 3 -21.02 14.16 -17.02
C LEU A 3 -21.95 14.50 -18.17
N PHE A 4 -21.50 15.42 -19.04
CA PHE A 4 -22.24 15.86 -20.21
C PHE A 4 -21.82 15.02 -21.41
N GLN A 5 -22.77 14.27 -21.96
CA GLN A 5 -22.52 13.40 -23.10
C GLN A 5 -22.23 14.22 -24.36
N GLU A 6 -21.03 14.06 -24.90
CA GLU A 6 -20.62 14.68 -26.16
C GLU A 6 -21.10 13.82 -27.34
N THR A 7 -21.43 14.45 -28.48
CA THR A 7 -21.85 13.72 -29.69
C THR A 7 -20.76 12.79 -30.22
N THR A 8 -19.49 13.12 -29.95
CA THR A 8 -18.31 12.32 -30.28
C THR A 8 -17.24 12.51 -29.19
N GLY A 9 -16.55 11.43 -28.84
CA GLY A 9 -15.49 11.44 -27.82
C GLY A 9 -15.99 11.12 -26.41
N ALA A 10 -15.13 11.38 -25.42
CA ALA A 10 -15.46 11.19 -24.01
C ALA A 10 -16.39 12.29 -23.49
N ASP A 11 -17.14 11.97 -22.43
CA ASP A 11 -18.02 12.91 -21.76
C ASP A 11 -17.24 14.12 -21.20
N SER A 12 -17.85 15.30 -21.28
CA SER A 12 -17.33 16.52 -20.67
C SER A 12 -17.74 16.63 -19.21
N ILE A 13 -16.90 17.25 -18.38
CA ILE A 13 -17.22 17.49 -16.97
C ILE A 13 -17.92 18.84 -16.84
N VAL A 14 -19.09 18.88 -16.20
CA VAL A 14 -19.83 20.12 -15.91
C VAL A 14 -19.86 20.39 -14.42
N PHE A 15 -19.56 21.62 -14.02
CA PHE A 15 -19.63 22.06 -12.62
C PHE A 15 -20.09 23.52 -12.50
N GLY A 16 -20.72 23.84 -11.37
CA GLY A 16 -21.18 25.19 -11.06
C GLY A 16 -20.28 25.87 -10.04
N TYR A 17 -20.07 27.17 -10.20
CA TYR A 17 -19.35 28.05 -9.28
C TYR A 17 -20.25 29.21 -8.86
N SER A 18 -20.35 29.45 -7.56
CA SER A 18 -21.12 30.57 -7.00
C SER A 18 -20.26 31.83 -6.88
N SER A 19 -20.83 32.97 -7.23
CA SER A 19 -20.25 34.30 -7.04
C SER A 19 -21.28 35.25 -6.44
N SER A 20 -20.88 36.49 -6.12
CA SER A 20 -21.80 37.54 -5.66
C SER A 20 -22.94 37.83 -6.65
N ASN A 21 -22.74 37.51 -7.94
CA ASN A 21 -23.69 37.77 -9.01
C ASN A 21 -24.49 36.52 -9.42
N GLY A 22 -24.49 35.47 -8.58
CA GLY A 22 -25.14 34.20 -8.84
C GLY A 22 -24.19 33.11 -9.33
N PHE A 23 -24.71 32.12 -10.06
CA PHE A 23 -23.94 30.96 -10.52
C PHE A 23 -23.44 31.10 -11.96
N THR A 24 -22.20 30.69 -12.17
CA THR A 24 -21.61 30.42 -13.49
C THR A 24 -21.30 28.93 -13.58
N PHE A 25 -21.67 28.31 -14.69
CA PHE A 25 -21.42 26.89 -14.94
C PHE A 25 -20.31 26.75 -15.96
N TYR A 26 -19.43 25.77 -15.75
CA TYR A 26 -18.30 25.50 -16.62
C TYR A 26 -18.44 24.10 -17.19
N LYS A 27 -18.21 23.96 -18.50
CA LYS A 27 -18.01 22.68 -19.16
C LYS A 27 -16.54 22.54 -19.53
N LEU A 28 -15.90 21.51 -18.99
CA LEU A 28 -14.53 21.13 -19.29
C LEU A 28 -14.56 19.95 -20.27
N LYS A 29 -14.10 20.20 -21.50
CA LYS A 29 -13.93 19.18 -22.53
C LYS A 29 -12.46 18.82 -22.67
N ILE A 30 -12.15 17.54 -22.58
CA ILE A 30 -10.82 16.99 -22.85
C ILE A 30 -10.89 16.28 -24.20
N SER A 31 -10.03 16.64 -25.14
CA SER A 31 -10.10 16.13 -26.53
C SER A 31 -8.72 15.91 -27.13
N GLY A 32 -8.60 14.90 -27.98
CA GLY A 32 -7.36 14.57 -28.70
C GLY A 32 -6.58 13.41 -28.08
N THR A 33 -6.17 12.48 -28.94
CA THR A 33 -5.14 11.47 -28.68
C THR A 33 -4.18 11.49 -29.88
N PRO A 34 -2.84 11.49 -29.70
CA PRO A 34 -2.08 11.31 -28.46
C PRO A 34 -1.87 12.59 -27.62
N SER A 35 -2.17 13.78 -28.15
CA SER A 35 -1.98 15.05 -27.45
C SER A 35 -3.32 15.61 -26.94
N PRO A 36 -3.63 15.47 -25.64
CA PRO A 36 -4.88 15.99 -25.08
C PRO A 36 -4.85 17.52 -25.04
N SER A 37 -5.94 18.12 -25.48
CA SER A 37 -6.27 19.53 -25.33
C SER A 37 -7.43 19.69 -24.36
N ILE A 38 -7.40 20.78 -23.59
CA ILE A 38 -8.44 21.10 -22.61
C ILE A 38 -9.12 22.39 -23.07
N VAL A 39 -10.45 22.33 -23.22
CA VAL A 39 -11.28 23.48 -23.54
C VAL A 39 -12.28 23.67 -22.41
N MET A 40 -12.30 24.88 -21.83
CA MET A 40 -13.27 25.25 -20.80
C MET A 40 -14.23 26.32 -21.36
N SER A 41 -15.52 26.04 -21.32
CA SER A 41 -16.58 26.97 -21.74
C SER A 41 -17.42 27.38 -20.54
N ALA A 42 -17.78 28.66 -20.46
CA ALA A 42 -18.58 29.21 -19.36
C ALA A 42 -20.02 29.51 -19.81
N TYR A 43 -20.98 29.21 -18.95
CA TYR A 43 -22.42 29.36 -19.17
C TYR A 43 -23.00 30.14 -17.99
N VAL A 44 -23.56 31.32 -18.27
CA VAL A 44 -24.06 32.22 -17.23
C VAL A 44 -25.43 31.73 -16.74
N GLY A 45 -25.50 31.30 -15.48
CA GLY A 45 -26.76 30.89 -14.84
C GLY A 45 -27.53 32.06 -14.21
N GLY A 46 -26.83 33.12 -13.80
CA GLY A 46 -27.43 34.28 -13.13
C GLY A 46 -27.86 33.97 -11.69
N LEU A 47 -28.84 34.73 -11.18
CA LEU A 47 -29.38 34.57 -9.82
C LEU A 47 -30.29 33.34 -9.73
N VAL A 48 -29.67 32.18 -9.59
CA VAL A 48 -30.31 30.86 -9.44
C VAL A 48 -29.75 30.15 -8.22
N GLY A 49 -30.50 29.23 -7.63
CA GLY A 49 -29.95 28.27 -6.68
C GLY A 49 -29.43 27.03 -7.40
N PHE A 50 -28.37 26.42 -6.86
CA PHE A 50 -27.79 25.20 -7.39
C PHE A 50 -27.24 24.36 -6.25
N SER A 51 -27.66 23.08 -6.19
CA SER A 51 -27.33 22.16 -5.10
C SER A 51 -26.38 21.04 -5.55
N GLY A 52 -25.69 21.20 -6.69
CA GLY A 52 -24.79 20.17 -7.22
C GLY A 52 -25.50 19.05 -7.98
N GLN A 53 -26.79 19.20 -8.26
CA GLN A 53 -27.59 18.20 -8.96
C GLN A 53 -27.52 18.38 -10.49
N PHE A 54 -27.49 17.27 -11.20
CA PHE A 54 -27.45 17.23 -12.66
C PHE A 54 -28.49 16.25 -13.17
N ASP A 55 -29.03 16.50 -14.36
CA ASP A 55 -29.85 15.51 -15.06
C ASP A 55 -28.98 14.37 -15.61
N ASN A 56 -29.62 13.36 -16.20
CA ASN A 56 -28.93 12.22 -16.81
C ASN A 56 -28.13 12.57 -18.08
N LYS A 57 -28.20 13.81 -18.55
CA LYS A 57 -27.43 14.34 -19.68
C LYS A 57 -26.30 15.27 -19.21
N GLY A 58 -26.12 15.44 -17.89
CA GLY A 58 -25.09 16.30 -17.31
C GLY A 58 -25.44 17.79 -17.27
N ASN A 59 -26.70 18.17 -17.53
CA ASN A 59 -27.16 19.55 -17.39
C ASN A 59 -27.42 19.88 -15.91
N PRO A 60 -27.02 21.07 -15.42
CA PRO A 60 -27.31 21.50 -14.07
C PRO A 60 -28.81 21.62 -13.79
N ILE A 61 -29.26 21.07 -12.66
CA ILE A 61 -30.60 21.28 -12.10
C ILE A 61 -30.52 22.48 -11.16
N ILE A 62 -31.28 23.53 -11.46
CA ILE A 62 -31.22 24.82 -10.78
C ILE A 62 -32.59 25.23 -10.23
N THR A 63 -32.62 26.13 -9.25
CA THR A 63 -33.83 26.78 -8.78
C THR A 63 -33.86 28.23 -9.23
N SER A 64 -34.93 28.65 -9.90
CA SER A 64 -35.09 30.00 -10.44
C SER A 64 -36.50 30.47 -10.20
N SER A 65 -36.66 31.60 -9.49
CA SER A 65 -37.96 32.16 -9.10
C SER A 65 -38.85 31.17 -8.33
N GLY A 66 -38.25 30.28 -7.53
CA GLY A 66 -38.97 29.26 -6.75
C GLY A 66 -39.21 27.94 -7.49
N ASP A 67 -39.07 27.92 -8.82
CA ASP A 67 -39.26 26.71 -9.63
C ASP A 67 -37.95 25.95 -9.86
N THR A 68 -38.02 24.62 -9.89
CA THR A 68 -36.90 23.79 -10.34
C THR A 68 -36.87 23.80 -11.88
N LYS A 69 -35.71 24.09 -12.46
CA LYS A 69 -35.47 24.19 -13.91
C LYS A 69 -34.17 23.49 -14.28
N ILE A 70 -33.94 23.29 -15.59
CA ILE A 70 -32.69 22.76 -16.13
C ILE A 70 -31.95 23.90 -16.83
N LEU A 71 -30.65 24.04 -16.60
CA LEU A 71 -29.79 24.83 -17.47
C LEU A 71 -29.32 23.91 -18.62
N ASP A 72 -29.96 24.00 -19.78
CA ASP A 72 -29.55 23.26 -20.97
C ASP A 72 -28.23 23.83 -21.50
N ILE A 73 -27.15 23.07 -21.32
CA ILE A 73 -25.79 23.46 -21.71
C ILE A 73 -25.62 23.48 -23.23
N ALA A 74 -26.37 22.66 -23.97
CA ALA A 74 -26.30 22.63 -25.43
C ALA A 74 -26.95 23.87 -26.04
N GLN A 75 -28.04 24.36 -25.44
CA GLN A 75 -28.77 25.55 -25.88
C GLN A 75 -28.36 26.83 -25.17
N ASN A 76 -27.52 26.74 -24.13
CA ASN A 76 -27.18 27.82 -23.20
C ASN A 76 -28.44 28.57 -22.69
N LYS A 77 -29.44 27.80 -22.26
CA LYS A 77 -30.76 28.33 -21.91
C LYS A 77 -31.33 27.64 -20.67
N ILE A 78 -31.99 28.41 -19.82
CA ILE A 78 -32.81 27.86 -18.74
C ILE A 78 -34.15 27.39 -19.31
N VAL A 79 -34.45 26.11 -19.15
CA VAL A 79 -35.67 25.46 -19.63
C VAL A 79 -36.44 24.84 -18.46
N SER A 80 -37.77 24.89 -18.53
CA SER A 80 -38.63 24.21 -17.56
C SER A 80 -38.57 22.70 -17.78
N PHE A 81 -38.81 21.90 -16.73
CA PHE A 81 -38.95 20.46 -16.89
C PHE A 81 -40.14 20.14 -17.83
N PRO A 82 -40.01 19.16 -18.72
CA PRO A 82 -41.06 18.79 -19.68
C PRO A 82 -42.28 18.12 -19.03
N ALA A 83 -42.20 17.72 -17.74
CA ALA A 83 -43.29 17.13 -16.98
C ALA A 83 -43.08 17.33 -15.47
N THR A 84 -44.10 17.00 -14.66
CA THR A 84 -44.00 16.97 -13.19
C THR A 84 -42.85 16.05 -12.74
N VAL A 85 -41.92 16.59 -11.95
CA VAL A 85 -40.80 15.83 -11.38
C VAL A 85 -41.33 14.88 -10.31
N ILE A 86 -41.17 13.57 -10.53
CA ILE A 86 -41.49 12.54 -9.53
C ILE A 86 -40.17 12.09 -8.90
N SER A 87 -39.95 12.43 -7.64
CA SER A 87 -38.83 11.88 -6.86
C SER A 87 -39.07 10.38 -6.63
N LYS A 88 -38.14 9.55 -7.07
CA LYS A 88 -38.08 8.13 -6.71
C LYS A 88 -36.80 7.86 -5.92
N ASN A 89 -36.95 7.34 -4.72
CA ASN A 89 -35.84 6.76 -3.98
C ASN A 89 -35.59 5.35 -4.53
N LEU A 90 -34.36 5.06 -4.92
CA LEU A 90 -33.94 3.71 -5.30
C LEU A 90 -33.08 3.14 -4.19
N ASP A 91 -33.70 2.34 -3.33
CA ASP A 91 -32.93 1.58 -2.34
C ASP A 91 -32.16 0.48 -3.06
N ARG A 92 -30.85 0.40 -2.82
CA ARG A 92 -29.94 -0.63 -3.35
C ARG A 92 -29.42 -1.55 -2.24
N PRO A 93 -30.30 -2.30 -1.54
CA PRO A 93 -29.89 -3.22 -0.49
C PRO A 93 -29.02 -4.36 -1.03
N ASP A 94 -29.08 -4.63 -2.33
CA ASP A 94 -28.23 -5.58 -3.05
C ASP A 94 -26.74 -5.24 -3.03
N LEU A 95 -26.38 -3.97 -2.84
CA LEU A 95 -24.98 -3.56 -2.65
C LEU A 95 -24.42 -4.01 -1.29
N MET A 96 -25.28 -4.18 -0.30
CA MET A 96 -24.90 -4.58 1.06
C MET A 96 -25.09 -6.09 1.30
N SER A 97 -25.81 -6.81 0.43
CA SER A 97 -26.02 -8.25 0.53
C SER A 97 -24.96 -9.09 -0.20
N LYS A 98 -24.08 -8.45 -0.98
CA LYS A 98 -23.00 -9.15 -1.70
C LYS A 98 -21.88 -9.50 -0.71
N VAL A 99 -21.93 -10.72 -0.18
CA VAL A 99 -20.81 -11.30 0.58
C VAL A 99 -19.61 -11.38 -0.35
N TYR A 100 -18.62 -10.52 -0.13
CA TYR A 100 -17.31 -10.67 -0.75
C TYR A 100 -16.68 -11.95 -0.19
N VAL A 101 -16.68 -13.00 -1.02
CA VAL A 101 -16.14 -14.32 -0.66
C VAL A 101 -14.63 -14.32 -0.53
N PHE A 102 -13.95 -13.26 -0.98
CA PHE A 102 -12.52 -13.06 -0.82
C PHE A 102 -12.25 -12.08 0.32
N ARG A 103 -11.36 -12.45 1.25
CA ARG A 103 -10.72 -11.49 2.16
C ARG A 103 -9.24 -11.42 1.86
N TRP A 104 -8.68 -10.23 1.94
CA TRP A 104 -7.25 -10.01 1.88
C TRP A 104 -6.70 -9.96 3.30
N ILE A 105 -5.52 -10.55 3.46
CA ILE A 105 -4.73 -10.59 4.69
C ILE A 105 -3.30 -10.15 4.36
N GLN A 106 -2.59 -9.64 5.36
CA GLN A 106 -1.21 -9.18 5.23
C GLN A 106 -0.36 -9.85 6.29
N GLY A 107 0.87 -10.22 5.93
CA GLY A 107 1.83 -10.86 6.81
C GLY A 107 3.05 -11.33 6.03
N ASP A 108 4.13 -11.64 6.72
CA ASP A 108 5.29 -12.32 6.13
C ASP A 108 5.03 -13.82 6.21
N TYR A 109 4.70 -14.45 5.07
CA TYR A 109 4.30 -15.87 5.03
C TYR A 109 5.43 -16.79 4.59
N ASN A 110 6.54 -16.25 4.09
CA ASN A 110 7.72 -17.02 3.69
C ASN A 110 8.93 -16.81 4.62
N GLY A 111 8.83 -15.87 5.56
CA GLY A 111 9.85 -15.51 6.53
C GLY A 111 11.03 -14.74 5.93
N ASP A 112 10.87 -13.89 4.92
CA ASP A 112 11.94 -13.07 4.32
C ASP A 112 12.02 -11.63 4.86
N GLY A 113 11.16 -11.30 5.82
CA GLY A 113 11.06 -9.98 6.43
C GLY A 113 10.27 -8.96 5.61
N LEU A 114 9.69 -9.36 4.47
CA LEU A 114 8.82 -8.53 3.65
C LEU A 114 7.35 -8.88 3.92
N THR A 115 6.49 -7.86 3.89
CA THR A 115 5.05 -8.10 4.02
C THR A 115 4.48 -8.61 2.71
N ASP A 116 3.90 -9.81 2.72
CA ASP A 116 3.18 -10.41 1.61
C ASP A 116 1.68 -10.09 1.67
N ILE A 117 0.98 -10.39 0.56
CA ILE A 117 -0.48 -10.31 0.49
C ILE A 117 -1.05 -11.72 0.34
N GLY A 118 -1.92 -12.10 1.28
CA GLY A 118 -2.73 -13.31 1.18
C GLY A 118 -4.17 -12.99 0.76
N ILE A 119 -4.79 -13.88 -0.01
CA ILE A 119 -6.21 -13.84 -0.36
C ILE A 119 -6.83 -15.16 0.07
N ILE A 120 -7.77 -15.09 1.01
CA ILE A 120 -8.52 -16.24 1.50
C ILE A 120 -9.91 -16.27 0.88
N HIS A 121 -10.33 -17.44 0.41
CA HIS A 121 -11.70 -17.67 -0.03
C HIS A 121 -12.52 -18.23 1.14
N LEU A 122 -13.61 -17.55 1.53
CA LEU A 122 -14.42 -17.94 2.69
C LEU A 122 -15.30 -19.17 2.45
N LYS A 123 -15.41 -19.65 1.20
CA LYS A 123 -16.22 -20.81 0.81
C LYS A 123 -15.41 -21.99 0.30
N GLU A 124 -14.10 -21.85 0.14
CA GLU A 124 -13.21 -22.91 -0.34
C GLU A 124 -11.97 -22.96 0.58
N PRO A 125 -11.36 -24.13 0.77
CA PRO A 125 -10.20 -24.28 1.64
C PRO A 125 -8.89 -23.73 1.03
N THR A 126 -8.96 -22.98 -0.07
CA THR A 126 -7.78 -22.53 -0.83
C THR A 126 -7.38 -21.11 -0.45
N TRP A 127 -6.10 -20.95 -0.15
CA TRP A 127 -5.47 -19.67 0.19
C TRP A 127 -4.45 -19.35 -0.89
N TYR A 128 -4.46 -18.11 -1.38
CA TYR A 128 -3.54 -17.63 -2.40
C TYR A 128 -2.60 -16.62 -1.77
N PHE A 129 -1.31 -16.70 -2.08
CA PHE A 129 -0.31 -15.76 -1.58
C PHE A 129 0.41 -15.13 -2.76
N ALA A 130 0.49 -13.81 -2.75
CA ALA A 130 1.37 -13.03 -3.59
C ALA A 130 2.58 -12.64 -2.73
N LEU A 131 3.69 -13.35 -2.94
CA LEU A 131 4.93 -13.10 -2.22
C LEU A 131 5.54 -11.79 -2.72
N SER A 132 5.93 -10.96 -1.77
CA SER A 132 6.72 -9.76 -2.04
C SER A 132 8.14 -10.16 -2.42
N ASP A 133 8.78 -9.32 -3.24
CA ASP A 133 10.17 -9.47 -3.63
C ASP A 133 10.88 -8.13 -3.46
N GLY A 134 12.17 -8.18 -3.13
CA GLY A 134 12.99 -7.01 -2.91
C GLY A 134 14.02 -7.19 -1.80
N ILE A 135 14.66 -6.08 -1.45
CA ILE A 135 15.60 -6.00 -0.34
C ILE A 135 14.99 -5.14 0.77
N VAL A 136 15.28 -5.50 2.01
CA VAL A 136 14.99 -4.62 3.14
C VAL A 136 15.88 -3.37 3.00
N PRO A 137 15.31 -2.16 2.83
CA PRO A 137 16.10 -0.94 2.72
C PRO A 137 16.85 -0.64 4.04
N ASP A 138 17.88 0.19 3.98
CA ASP A 138 18.64 0.70 5.14
C ASP A 138 19.57 -0.30 5.87
N ILE A 139 20.10 -1.30 5.15
CA ILE A 139 21.17 -2.17 5.66
C ILE A 139 22.50 -1.88 4.96
N ILE A 140 23.58 -1.77 5.74
CA ILE A 140 24.94 -1.55 5.20
C ILE A 140 25.42 -2.83 4.50
N SER A 141 25.52 -2.79 3.18
CA SER A 141 26.05 -3.88 2.35
C SER A 141 27.52 -3.69 1.94
N LYS A 142 28.05 -2.46 2.00
CA LYS A 142 29.43 -2.17 1.60
C LYS A 142 30.05 -1.03 2.39
N ILE A 143 31.29 -1.22 2.84
CA ILE A 143 32.08 -0.20 3.55
C ILE A 143 33.38 0.00 2.78
N LYS A 144 33.63 1.21 2.29
CA LYS A 144 34.92 1.59 1.70
C LYS A 144 35.74 2.34 2.74
N ASN A 145 36.95 1.87 3.02
CA ASN A 145 37.79 2.46 4.07
C ASN A 145 38.54 3.73 3.64
N GLY A 146 38.45 4.11 2.36
CA GLY A 146 39.10 5.31 1.81
C GLY A 146 40.60 5.16 1.50
N ILE A 147 41.20 4.00 1.80
CA ILE A 147 42.64 3.73 1.57
C ILE A 147 42.86 2.55 0.61
N GLY A 148 41.84 2.20 -0.19
CA GLY A 148 41.90 1.19 -1.25
C GLY A 148 41.16 -0.11 -0.94
N GLY A 149 40.99 -0.47 0.33
CA GLY A 149 40.26 -1.66 0.74
C GLY A 149 38.75 -1.43 0.95
N TRP A 150 37.98 -2.51 0.94
CA TRP A 150 36.56 -2.47 1.29
C TRP A 150 36.06 -3.76 1.93
N TYR A 151 34.93 -3.65 2.62
CA TYR A 151 34.16 -4.77 3.15
C TYR A 151 32.84 -4.86 2.40
N GLU A 152 32.43 -6.08 2.10
CA GLU A 152 31.12 -6.42 1.56
C GLU A 152 30.40 -7.33 2.56
N LEU A 153 29.16 -6.98 2.89
CA LEU A 153 28.37 -7.64 3.93
C LEU A 153 27.11 -8.23 3.31
N GLU A 154 26.87 -9.50 3.58
CA GLU A 154 25.66 -10.22 3.18
C GLU A 154 24.87 -10.59 4.44
N TYR A 155 23.55 -10.65 4.30
CA TYR A 155 22.62 -10.86 5.40
C TYR A 155 21.57 -11.90 5.04
N SER A 156 21.01 -12.55 6.05
CA SER A 156 19.85 -13.42 5.93
C SER A 156 18.89 -13.18 7.09
N ASP A 157 17.69 -13.71 6.95
CA ASP A 157 16.62 -13.58 7.93
C ASP A 157 16.79 -14.63 9.02
N SER A 158 16.65 -14.24 10.29
CA SER A 158 16.81 -15.13 11.44
C SER A 158 15.87 -16.34 11.38
N THR A 159 14.71 -16.17 10.75
CA THR A 159 13.69 -17.18 10.45
C THR A 159 14.19 -18.35 9.60
N LYS A 160 15.29 -18.17 8.84
CA LYS A 160 15.91 -19.23 8.01
C LYS A 160 16.84 -20.15 8.82
N PHE A 161 17.12 -19.79 10.07
CA PHE A 161 17.97 -20.55 10.98
C PHE A 161 17.14 -21.36 11.97
N ASP A 162 17.79 -22.35 12.59
CA ASP A 162 17.17 -23.11 13.68
C ASP A 162 17.08 -22.23 14.94
N ASN A 163 15.86 -21.85 15.32
CA ASN A 163 15.58 -21.09 16.53
C ASN A 163 14.86 -21.92 17.59
N THR A 164 14.97 -23.26 17.56
CA THR A 164 14.18 -24.14 18.42
C THR A 164 14.82 -24.49 19.76
N GLY A 165 16.08 -24.09 19.98
CA GLY A 165 16.82 -24.54 21.17
C GLY A 165 17.00 -26.08 21.26
N GLY A 166 16.64 -26.82 20.20
CA GLY A 166 16.68 -28.28 20.14
C GLY A 166 15.40 -29.00 20.55
N ASP A 167 14.32 -28.31 20.93
CA ASP A 167 13.04 -28.94 21.31
C ASP A 167 12.01 -29.04 20.16
N GLY A 168 12.37 -28.46 19.00
CA GLY A 168 11.53 -28.43 17.80
C GLY A 168 10.49 -27.31 17.76
N VAL A 169 10.42 -26.44 18.77
CA VAL A 169 9.51 -25.30 18.85
C VAL A 169 10.31 -24.00 18.72
N PRO A 170 10.05 -23.15 17.70
CA PRO A 170 10.78 -21.90 17.55
C PRO A 170 10.56 -20.93 18.72
N ASP A 171 11.66 -20.53 19.37
CA ASP A 171 11.71 -19.59 20.50
C ASP A 171 11.94 -18.14 20.09
N LEU A 172 12.09 -17.89 18.79
CA LEU A 172 12.29 -16.56 18.23
C LEU A 172 11.03 -16.12 17.45
N PRO A 173 10.08 -15.41 18.09
CA PRO A 173 8.86 -14.95 17.44
C PRO A 173 9.08 -13.79 16.46
N GLY A 174 10.19 -13.06 16.62
CA GLY A 174 10.54 -11.90 15.81
C GLY A 174 11.48 -12.24 14.66
N HIS A 175 11.36 -11.49 13.58
CA HIS A 175 12.31 -11.49 12.48
C HIS A 175 13.48 -10.55 12.77
N TYR A 176 14.71 -11.03 12.56
CA TYR A 176 15.94 -10.24 12.66
C TYR A 176 16.82 -10.47 11.44
N ARG A 177 17.29 -9.41 10.80
CA ARG A 177 18.32 -9.49 9.75
C ARG A 177 19.70 -9.67 10.40
N VAL A 178 20.32 -10.82 10.16
CA VAL A 178 21.63 -11.18 10.71
C VAL A 178 22.68 -11.26 9.60
N CYS A 179 23.91 -10.82 9.89
CA CYS A 179 25.00 -10.84 8.91
C CYS A 179 25.51 -12.28 8.73
N THR A 180 25.50 -12.81 7.51
CA THR A 180 25.90 -14.19 7.22
C THR A 180 27.26 -14.29 6.53
N LYS A 181 27.74 -13.19 5.96
CA LYS A 181 29.07 -13.15 5.35
C LYS A 181 29.64 -11.75 5.33
N ILE A 182 30.94 -11.66 5.64
CA ILE A 182 31.74 -10.47 5.39
C ILE A 182 32.89 -10.87 4.48
N THR A 183 33.01 -10.21 3.34
CA THR A 183 34.16 -10.34 2.45
C THR A 183 35.05 -9.11 2.59
N ALA A 184 36.28 -9.31 3.05
CA ALA A 184 37.29 -8.26 3.07
C ALA A 184 38.07 -8.27 1.76
N ASP A 185 38.25 -7.09 1.17
CA ASP A 185 39.06 -6.84 -0.02
C ASP A 185 40.21 -5.90 0.35
N ASP A 186 41.42 -6.26 -0.04
CA ASP A 186 42.63 -5.50 0.28
C ASP A 186 42.93 -4.34 -0.69
N GLY A 187 42.13 -4.18 -1.75
CA GLY A 187 42.34 -3.17 -2.80
C GLY A 187 43.40 -3.55 -3.84
N PHE A 188 44.02 -4.72 -3.70
CA PHE A 188 45.01 -5.29 -4.62
C PHE A 188 44.50 -6.56 -5.31
N GLY A 189 43.20 -6.86 -5.15
CA GLY A 189 42.52 -7.98 -5.79
C GLY A 189 42.45 -9.25 -4.92
N ASN A 190 43.00 -9.25 -3.71
CA ASN A 190 42.82 -10.37 -2.79
C ASN A 190 41.54 -10.18 -1.98
N ARG A 191 40.73 -11.24 -1.92
CA ARG A 191 39.45 -11.25 -1.20
C ARG A 191 39.40 -12.43 -0.24
N ILE A 192 39.02 -12.15 1.00
CA ILE A 192 38.91 -13.17 2.06
C ILE A 192 37.48 -13.13 2.63
N PRO A 193 36.66 -14.16 2.36
CA PRO A 193 35.34 -14.27 2.97
C PRO A 193 35.44 -14.83 4.39
N LYS A 194 34.54 -14.37 5.27
CA LYS A 194 34.20 -14.99 6.55
C LYS A 194 32.69 -15.19 6.56
N THR A 195 32.24 -16.41 6.87
CA THR A 195 30.82 -16.75 6.92
C THR A 195 30.38 -17.00 8.36
N TYR A 196 29.12 -16.74 8.61
CA TYR A 196 28.50 -16.79 9.93
C TYR A 196 27.21 -17.60 9.88
N ASP A 197 26.99 -18.38 10.92
CA ASP A 197 25.81 -19.20 11.14
C ASP A 197 25.30 -18.97 12.56
N TYR A 198 23.98 -19.06 12.75
CA TYR A 198 23.29 -18.71 13.98
C TYR A 198 22.33 -19.84 14.33
N GLU A 199 22.25 -20.21 15.59
CA GLU A 199 21.31 -21.23 16.07
C GLU A 199 20.77 -20.84 17.46
N SER A 200 19.59 -21.36 17.80
CA SER A 200 18.93 -21.19 19.09
C SER A 200 18.67 -19.72 19.44
N GLY A 201 18.09 -18.95 18.53
CA GLY A 201 17.61 -17.60 18.82
C GLY A 201 16.49 -17.62 19.86
N TYR A 202 16.55 -16.74 20.86
CA TYR A 202 15.59 -16.71 21.96
C TYR A 202 15.10 -15.29 22.24
N ALA A 203 13.78 -15.12 22.33
CA ALA A 203 13.16 -13.92 22.87
C ALA A 203 12.04 -14.33 23.82
N PHE A 204 11.72 -13.46 24.78
CA PHE A 204 10.60 -13.69 25.69
C PHE A 204 9.60 -12.54 25.64
N SER A 205 8.34 -12.86 25.93
CA SER A 205 7.28 -11.88 26.13
C SER A 205 6.34 -12.39 27.22
N ALA A 206 6.28 -11.69 28.35
CA ALA A 206 5.43 -12.07 29.48
C ALA A 206 4.85 -10.86 30.22
N PHE A 207 3.74 -11.04 30.94
CA PHE A 207 3.26 -10.04 31.87
C PHE A 207 3.96 -10.22 33.22
N ILE A 208 4.77 -9.25 33.63
CA ILE A 208 5.43 -9.21 34.94
C ILE A 208 4.89 -8.00 35.70
N ASN A 209 4.33 -8.24 36.90
CA ASN A 209 3.72 -7.20 37.73
C ASN A 209 2.71 -6.31 36.99
N GLY A 210 1.90 -6.89 36.11
CA GLY A 210 0.88 -6.19 35.34
C GLY A 210 1.41 -5.39 34.14
N LYS A 211 2.70 -5.49 33.81
CA LYS A 211 3.30 -4.85 32.63
C LYS A 211 3.82 -5.91 31.65
N VAL A 212 3.72 -5.63 30.36
CA VAL A 212 4.30 -6.50 29.33
C VAL A 212 5.79 -6.24 29.27
N GLU A 213 6.59 -7.25 29.58
CA GLU A 213 8.02 -7.28 29.34
C GLU A 213 8.29 -8.05 28.06
N LYS A 214 9.11 -7.49 27.17
CA LYS A 214 9.57 -8.13 25.94
C LYS A 214 11.06 -7.88 25.81
N ASP A 215 11.83 -8.94 25.60
CA ASP A 215 13.25 -8.79 25.35
C ASP A 215 13.76 -9.87 24.40
N PHE A 216 14.83 -9.53 23.69
CA PHE A 216 15.56 -10.42 22.81
C PHE A 216 16.94 -10.70 23.42
N PHE A 217 17.21 -11.97 23.68
CA PHE A 217 18.45 -12.40 24.35
C PHE A 217 19.54 -12.88 23.39
N GLY A 218 19.29 -12.84 22.09
CA GLY A 218 20.27 -13.26 21.09
C GLY A 218 20.22 -14.75 20.76
N PHE A 219 21.27 -15.21 20.10
CA PHE A 219 21.44 -16.59 19.65
C PHE A 219 22.32 -17.37 20.62
N GLY A 220 21.87 -18.56 21.01
CA GLY A 220 22.61 -19.44 21.93
C GLY A 220 23.87 -20.03 21.29
N LYS A 221 23.96 -20.05 19.96
CA LYS A 221 25.14 -20.52 19.25
C LYS A 221 25.43 -19.69 18.00
N PHE A 222 26.69 -19.35 17.84
CA PHE A 222 27.23 -18.60 16.71
C PHE A 222 28.44 -19.33 16.15
N THR A 223 28.40 -19.68 14.87
CA THR A 223 29.51 -20.34 14.17
C THR A 223 30.12 -19.37 13.18
N GLN A 224 31.43 -19.18 13.27
CA GLN A 224 32.22 -18.48 12.26
C GLN A 224 33.05 -19.49 11.46
N LYS A 225 33.10 -19.32 10.15
CA LYS A 225 34.05 -20.02 9.27
C LYS A 225 34.88 -19.01 8.49
N ASP A 226 36.20 -19.14 8.54
CA ASP A 226 37.09 -18.29 7.74
C ASP A 226 37.21 -18.78 6.29
N GLY A 227 37.93 -18.01 5.46
CA GLY A 227 38.14 -18.32 4.05
C GLY A 227 38.97 -19.58 3.78
N TYR A 228 39.61 -20.14 4.81
CA TYR A 228 40.38 -21.39 4.75
C TYR A 228 39.60 -22.59 5.31
N GLY A 229 38.36 -22.38 5.76
CA GLY A 229 37.48 -23.42 6.29
C GLY A 229 37.67 -23.69 7.79
N VAL A 230 38.50 -22.93 8.50
CA VAL A 230 38.61 -23.04 9.96
C VAL A 230 37.30 -22.61 10.58
N ARG A 231 36.74 -23.48 11.43
CA ARG A 231 35.46 -23.28 12.09
C ARG A 231 35.66 -22.98 13.57
N THR A 232 35.14 -21.84 14.02
CA THR A 232 35.06 -21.45 15.42
C THR A 232 33.60 -21.42 15.84
N VAL A 233 33.26 -22.07 16.94
CA VAL A 233 31.89 -22.11 17.48
C VAL A 233 31.88 -21.44 18.84
N HIS A 234 30.99 -20.47 19.00
CA HIS A 234 30.72 -19.78 20.25
C HIS A 234 29.34 -20.21 20.76
N THR A 235 29.25 -20.50 22.05
CA THR A 235 28.00 -20.84 22.73
C THR A 235 27.75 -19.82 23.83
N TYR A 236 26.51 -19.38 23.95
CA TYR A 236 26.08 -18.35 24.88
C TYR A 236 24.87 -18.83 25.67
N ASN A 237 24.81 -18.47 26.95
CA ASN A 237 23.59 -18.63 27.74
C ASN A 237 22.65 -17.49 27.37
N ASN A 238 21.57 -17.79 26.66
CA ASN A 238 20.56 -16.83 26.24
C ASN A 238 19.17 -17.09 26.83
N VAL A 239 19.01 -18.16 27.62
CA VAL A 239 17.78 -18.44 28.38
C VAL A 239 18.04 -18.07 29.85
N PRO A 240 17.57 -16.90 30.32
CA PRO A 240 17.84 -16.43 31.68
C PRO A 240 17.08 -17.16 32.79
N TYR A 241 16.02 -17.90 32.44
CA TYR A 241 15.13 -18.58 33.39
C TYR A 241 14.88 -20.03 32.96
N SER A 242 15.95 -20.83 32.87
CA SER A 242 15.88 -22.28 32.63
C SER A 242 15.75 -23.06 33.93
#